data_AF-A0A3L7S0E3-F1
#
_entry.id   AF-A0A3L7S0E3-F1
#
_cell.length_a   1.000
_cell.length_b   1.000
_cell.length_c   1.000
_cell.angle_alpha   90.00
_cell.angle_beta   90.00
_cell.angle_gamma   90.00
#
_symmetry.space_group_name_H-M   'P 1'
#
loop_
_entity.id
_entity.type
_entity.pdbx_description
1 polymer ?
#
loop_
_entity_poly.entity_id
_entity_poly.type
_entity_poly.pdbx_seq_one_letter_code
_entity_poly.pdbx_strand_id
1 'polypeptide(L)'
;MRHLLLAASVAGMLSVATLEIQARADDVAPATEDGKTAVTLESRLTTGLKARRPEDVEFVERVAEMVRTGQLPAKVVDSTFLWAIRRRQSYPFPAFQKALRIQADRLGIAID
;
A
#
# COMPACT_ATOMS: atom_id res chain seq x y z
N MET A 1 46.21 26.57 -28.35
CA MET A 1 44.88 26.24 -28.92
C MET A 1 43.87 26.22 -27.76
N ARG A 2 42.65 26.79 -27.80
CA ARG A 2 41.98 27.74 -28.70
C ARG A 2 40.90 28.48 -27.87
N HIS A 3 41.02 29.80 -27.75
CA HIS A 3 39.97 30.84 -27.61
C HIS A 3 39.01 30.88 -26.38
N LEU A 4 38.97 32.05 -25.74
CA LEU A 4 37.89 32.59 -24.89
C LEU A 4 36.68 33.07 -25.75
N LEU A 5 35.44 32.82 -25.29
CA LEU A 5 34.16 33.49 -25.63
C LEU A 5 33.15 33.15 -24.51
N LEU A 6 32.34 34.02 -23.88
CA LEU A 6 32.16 35.49 -23.89
C LEU A 6 31.18 36.15 -24.90
N ALA A 7 29.92 35.69 -24.95
CA ALA A 7 28.70 36.45 -25.32
C ALA A 7 27.46 35.62 -24.87
N ALA A 8 26.41 36.11 -24.19
CA ALA A 8 25.60 37.33 -24.32
C ALA A 8 24.58 37.31 -25.49
N SER A 9 23.32 36.91 -25.20
CA SER A 9 22.05 37.32 -25.85
C SER A 9 20.89 36.65 -25.08
N VAL A 10 20.03 37.36 -24.34
CA VAL A 10 18.99 38.35 -24.72
C VAL A 10 17.67 37.71 -25.15
N ALA A 11 16.66 37.94 -24.29
CA ALA A 11 15.21 37.98 -24.51
C ALA A 11 14.60 37.29 -25.75
N GLY A 12 13.94 36.15 -25.51
CA GLY A 12 12.85 35.63 -26.34
C GLY A 12 11.52 35.74 -25.60
N MET A 13 10.79 36.84 -25.81
CA MET A 13 9.49 37.11 -25.20
C MET A 13 8.40 36.23 -25.82
N LEU A 14 8.11 35.07 -25.21
CA LEU A 14 7.04 34.18 -25.66
C LEU A 14 5.74 34.48 -24.92
N SER A 15 4.87 35.27 -25.57
CA SER A 15 3.50 35.48 -25.11
C SER A 15 2.68 34.21 -25.33
N VAL A 16 2.17 33.61 -24.25
CA VAL A 16 1.16 32.56 -24.31
C VAL A 16 -0.03 33.04 -23.48
N ALA A 17 -1.10 33.41 -24.18
CA ALA A 17 -2.37 33.72 -23.53
C ALA A 17 -2.90 32.46 -22.84
N THR A 18 -2.98 32.48 -21.52
CA THR A 18 -3.57 31.38 -20.75
C THR A 18 -5.08 31.38 -20.98
N LEU A 19 -5.55 30.42 -21.78
CA LEU A 19 -6.97 30.21 -22.03
C LEU A 19 -7.64 29.71 -20.73
N GLU A 20 -8.59 30.48 -20.19
CA GLU A 20 -9.39 30.03 -19.05
C GLU A 20 -10.27 28.84 -19.45
N ILE A 21 -9.86 27.65 -19.04
CA ILE A 21 -10.70 26.45 -19.10
C ILE A 21 -11.73 26.59 -17.97
N GLN A 22 -12.90 27.12 -18.29
CA GLN A 22 -14.03 27.07 -17.36
C GLN A 22 -14.42 25.61 -17.12
N ALA A 23 -14.17 25.14 -15.90
CA ALA A 23 -14.59 23.82 -15.45
C ALA A 23 -16.12 23.78 -15.37
N ARG A 24 -16.72 23.11 -16.35
CA ARG A 24 -18.14 22.77 -16.34
C ARG A 24 -18.40 21.82 -15.19
N ALA A 25 -19.21 22.25 -14.22
CA ALA A 25 -19.70 21.40 -13.14
C ALA A 25 -20.80 20.49 -13.70
N ASP A 26 -20.40 19.39 -14.35
CA ASP A 26 -21.32 18.29 -14.65
C ASP A 26 -21.50 17.42 -13.40
N ASP A 27 -22.76 17.04 -13.14
CA ASP A 27 -23.25 16.21 -12.05
C ASP A 27 -22.30 15.09 -11.57
N VAL A 28 -21.79 15.22 -10.35
CA VAL A 28 -21.29 14.07 -9.58
C VAL A 28 -22.49 13.37 -8.97
N ALA A 29 -23.16 12.54 -9.76
CA ALA A 29 -24.03 11.50 -9.24
C ALA A 29 -23.22 10.62 -8.26
N PRO A 30 -23.79 10.22 -7.11
CA PRO A 30 -23.08 9.32 -6.20
C PRO A 30 -22.88 7.99 -6.93
N ALA A 31 -21.62 7.63 -7.17
CA ALA A 31 -21.26 6.33 -7.70
C ALA A 31 -21.78 5.26 -6.72
N THR A 32 -22.83 4.56 -7.12
CA THR A 32 -23.27 3.35 -6.44
C THR A 32 -22.16 2.33 -6.57
N GLU A 33 -21.38 2.13 -5.51
CA GLU A 33 -20.38 1.06 -5.48
C GLU A 33 -21.11 -0.28 -5.64
N ASP A 34 -20.91 -0.90 -6.81
CA ASP A 34 -21.49 -2.20 -7.16
C ASP A 34 -21.26 -3.21 -6.02
N GLY A 35 -22.35 -3.87 -5.59
CA GLY A 35 -22.46 -4.65 -4.35
C GLY A 35 -21.63 -5.94 -4.25
N LYS A 36 -20.33 -5.88 -4.55
CA LYS A 36 -19.30 -6.83 -4.11
C LYS A 36 -18.45 -6.14 -3.06
N THR A 37 -18.81 -6.31 -1.78
CA THR A 37 -18.01 -5.86 -0.65
C THR A 37 -16.56 -6.30 -0.84
N ALA A 38 -15.65 -5.35 -1.08
CA ALA A 38 -14.25 -5.65 -1.29
C ALA A 38 -13.69 -6.31 -0.03
N VAL A 39 -13.21 -7.56 -0.14
CA VAL A 39 -12.70 -8.31 1.02
C VAL A 39 -11.45 -7.60 1.53
N THR A 40 -11.55 -7.02 2.72
CA THR A 40 -10.44 -6.30 3.35
C THR A 40 -9.25 -7.23 3.63
N LEU A 41 -8.05 -6.67 3.67
CA LEU A 41 -6.83 -7.41 4.02
C LEU A 41 -7.00 -8.14 5.37
N GLU A 42 -7.49 -7.43 6.36
CA GLU A 42 -7.83 -7.93 7.69
C GLU A 42 -8.78 -9.14 7.64
N SER A 43 -9.95 -9.00 6.99
CA SER A 43 -10.93 -10.09 6.85
C SER A 43 -10.34 -11.32 6.16
N ARG A 44 -9.51 -11.12 5.12
CA ARG A 44 -8.80 -12.19 4.41
C ARG A 44 -7.78 -12.90 5.31
N LEU A 45 -7.01 -12.15 6.11
CA LEU A 45 -6.05 -12.69 7.07
C LEU A 45 -6.76 -13.43 8.20
N THR A 46 -7.74 -12.82 8.87
CA THR A 46 -8.52 -13.41 9.97
C THR A 46 -9.21 -14.71 9.56
N THR A 47 -9.77 -14.74 8.34
CA THR A 47 -10.40 -15.95 7.79
C THR A 47 -9.37 -17.01 7.42
N GLY A 48 -8.35 -16.67 6.62
CA GLY A 48 -7.41 -17.64 6.06
C GLY A 48 -6.41 -18.20 7.08
N LEU A 49 -6.02 -17.41 8.09
CA LEU A 49 -5.14 -17.85 9.19
C LEU A 49 -5.89 -18.54 10.32
N LYS A 50 -7.23 -18.47 10.33
CA LYS A 50 -8.09 -18.87 11.44
C LYS A 50 -7.72 -18.15 12.74
N ALA A 51 -7.44 -16.85 12.66
CA ALA A 51 -7.36 -15.99 13.84
C ALA A 51 -8.73 -16.02 14.53
N ARG A 52 -8.76 -16.48 15.79
CA ARG A 52 -10.02 -16.69 16.53
C ARG A 52 -9.97 -16.23 17.97
N ARG A 53 -8.77 -16.06 18.51
CA ARG A 53 -8.57 -15.47 19.83
C ARG A 53 -8.49 -13.95 19.69
N PRO A 54 -8.90 -13.16 20.70
CA PRO A 54 -8.80 -11.70 20.65
C PRO A 54 -7.39 -11.22 20.29
N GLU A 55 -6.36 -11.84 20.87
CA GLU A 55 -4.96 -11.50 20.60
C GLU A 55 -4.50 -11.82 19.16
N ASP A 56 -5.10 -12.83 18.51
CA ASP A 56 -4.81 -13.13 17.11
C ASP A 56 -5.40 -12.06 16.19
N VAL A 57 -6.61 -11.58 16.53
CA VAL A 57 -7.37 -10.60 15.74
C VAL A 57 -6.75 -9.22 15.86
N GLU A 58 -6.41 -8.77 17.08
CA GLU A 58 -5.69 -7.51 17.32
C GLU A 58 -4.37 -7.45 16.53
N PHE A 59 -3.62 -8.55 16.47
CA PHE A 59 -2.39 -8.64 15.66
C PHE A 59 -2.68 -8.52 14.16
N VAL A 60 -3.77 -9.11 13.65
CA VAL A 60 -4.17 -8.99 12.24
C VAL A 60 -4.64 -7.57 11.91
N GLU A 61 -5.42 -6.93 12.78
CA GLU A 61 -5.85 -5.53 12.64
C GLU A 61 -4.65 -4.59 12.57
N ARG A 62 -3.67 -4.76 13.49
CA ARG A 62 -2.41 -4.01 13.49
C ARG A 62 -1.61 -4.20 12.21
N VAL A 63 -1.46 -5.44 11.74
CA VAL A 63 -0.78 -5.75 10.47
C VAL A 63 -1.51 -5.11 9.27
N ALA A 64 -2.85 -5.11 9.27
CA ALA A 64 -3.63 -4.48 8.22
C ALA A 64 -3.47 -2.95 8.23
N GLU A 65 -3.43 -2.32 9.40
CA GLU A 65 -3.15 -0.89 9.55
C GLU A 65 -1.73 -0.52 9.10
N MET A 66 -0.70 -1.26 9.52
CA MET A 66 0.68 -1.03 9.08
C MET A 66 0.83 -1.15 7.56
N VAL A 67 0.05 -2.01 6.91
CA VAL A 67 0.00 -2.07 5.44
C VAL A 67 -0.73 -0.88 4.85
N ARG A 68 -1.85 -0.46 5.44
CA ARG A 68 -2.65 0.71 5.01
C ARG A 68 -1.86 2.02 5.11
N THR A 69 -1.03 2.18 6.13
CA THR A 69 -0.14 3.35 6.33
C THR A 69 1.18 3.25 5.57
N GLY A 70 1.45 2.13 4.89
CA GLY A 70 2.69 1.90 4.14
C GLY A 70 3.92 1.55 5.01
N GLN A 71 3.76 1.42 6.33
CA GLN A 71 4.83 1.01 7.25
C GLN A 71 5.30 -0.43 7.00
N LEU A 72 4.39 -1.32 6.59
CA LEU A 72 4.67 -2.73 6.30
C LEU A 72 4.32 -3.04 4.83
N PRO A 73 5.26 -3.50 3.99
CA PRO A 73 4.95 -3.76 2.59
C PRO A 73 3.93 -4.89 2.40
N ALA A 74 2.80 -4.60 1.74
CA ALA A 74 1.73 -5.57 1.46
C ALA A 74 2.24 -6.91 0.89
N LYS A 75 3.23 -6.85 -0.01
CA LYS A 75 3.87 -8.03 -0.65
C LYS A 75 4.53 -8.98 0.36
N VAL A 76 5.04 -8.47 1.49
CA VAL A 76 5.64 -9.28 2.56
C VAL A 76 4.54 -10.01 3.33
N VAL A 77 3.43 -9.33 3.64
CA VAL A 77 2.25 -9.91 4.26
C VAL A 77 1.62 -10.99 3.36
N ASP A 78 1.41 -10.68 2.08
CA ASP A 78 0.82 -11.58 1.08
C ASP A 78 1.64 -12.88 0.91
N SER A 79 2.96 -12.75 0.70
CA SER A 79 3.83 -13.91 0.52
C SER A 79 3.93 -14.77 1.77
N THR A 80 3.96 -14.15 2.96
CA THR A 80 3.95 -14.86 4.25
C THR A 80 2.61 -15.55 4.53
N PHE A 81 1.49 -14.90 4.20
CA PHE A 81 0.15 -15.47 4.29
C PHE A 81 -0.01 -16.70 3.40
N LEU A 82 0.36 -16.60 2.11
CA LEU A 82 0.32 -17.71 1.16
C LEU A 82 1.21 -18.87 1.62
N TRP A 83 2.40 -18.58 2.14
CA TRP A 83 3.32 -19.57 2.72
C TRP A 83 2.70 -20.31 3.92
N ALA A 84 1.95 -19.62 4.77
CA ALA A 84 1.33 -20.20 5.96
C ALA A 84 0.15 -21.12 5.59
N ILE A 85 -0.79 -20.65 4.77
CA ILE A 85 -1.99 -21.45 4.39
C ILE A 85 -1.64 -22.64 3.47
N ARG A 86 -0.55 -22.55 2.70
CA ARG A 86 -0.07 -23.64 1.83
C ARG A 86 0.48 -24.83 2.62
N ARG A 87 0.85 -24.65 3.89
CA ARG A 87 1.28 -25.73 4.80
C ARG A 87 0.14 -26.61 5.32
N ARG A 88 -1.13 -26.26 5.08
CA ARG A 88 -2.32 -27.03 5.48
C ARG A 88 -2.40 -27.39 6.98
N GLN A 89 -1.75 -26.59 7.83
CA GLN A 89 -1.80 -26.80 9.28
C GLN A 89 -3.20 -26.51 9.84
N SER A 90 -3.57 -27.21 10.92
CA SER A 90 -4.86 -27.01 11.58
C SER A 90 -5.06 -25.56 12.04
N TYR A 91 -3.99 -24.91 12.51
CA TYR A 91 -3.96 -23.52 12.99
C TYR A 91 -2.75 -22.78 12.37
N PRO A 92 -2.94 -22.10 11.21
CA PRO A 92 -1.83 -21.43 10.50
C PRO A 92 -1.28 -20.16 11.18
N PHE A 93 -2.07 -19.50 12.05
CA PHE A 93 -1.75 -18.18 12.60
C PHE A 93 -0.37 -18.08 13.28
N PRO A 94 0.06 -18.98 14.20
CA PRO A 94 1.35 -18.82 14.88
C PRO A 94 2.55 -18.96 13.93
N ALA A 95 2.42 -19.79 12.89
CA ALA A 95 3.44 -19.92 11.86
C ALA A 95 3.53 -18.64 11.02
N PHE A 96 2.39 -18.03 10.66
CA PHE A 96 2.34 -16.73 9.99
C PHE A 96 2.95 -15.63 10.85
N GLN A 97 2.52 -15.48 12.11
CA GLN A 97 3.00 -14.42 13.02
C GLN A 97 4.52 -14.49 13.19
N LYS A 98 5.07 -15.69 13.45
CA LYS A 98 6.52 -15.89 13.57
C LYS A 98 7.26 -15.59 12.27
N ALA A 99 6.74 -16.05 11.13
CA ALA A 99 7.37 -15.80 9.84
C ALA A 99 7.32 -14.31 9.45
N LEU A 100 6.22 -13.62 9.75
CA LEU A 100 6.03 -12.20 9.42
C LEU A 100 6.99 -11.32 10.22
N ARG A 101 7.12 -11.55 11.54
CA ARG A 101 8.12 -10.87 12.37
C ARG A 101 9.53 -11.04 11.79
N ILE A 102 9.94 -12.27 11.47
CA ILE A 102 11.26 -12.53 10.83
C ILE A 102 11.44 -11.79 9.50
N GLN A 103 10.40 -11.60 8.68
CA GLN A 103 10.53 -10.82 7.44
C GLN A 103 10.54 -9.31 7.69
N ALA A 104 9.82 -8.83 8.71
CA ALA A 104 9.79 -7.42 9.09
C ALA A 104 11.11 -6.99 9.76
N ASP A 105 11.67 -7.81 10.64
CA ASP A 105 12.98 -7.61 11.27
C ASP A 105 14.09 -7.43 10.22
N ARG A 106 14.06 -8.23 9.14
CA ARG A 106 14.99 -8.12 7.99
C ARG A 106 14.89 -6.81 7.21
N LEU A 107 13.77 -6.09 7.37
CA LEU A 107 13.51 -4.79 6.77
C LEU A 107 13.67 -3.64 7.77
N GLY A 108 14.04 -3.94 9.03
CA GLY A 108 14.12 -2.96 10.12
C GLY A 108 12.75 -2.49 10.63
N ILE A 109 11.69 -3.27 10.40
CA ILE A 109 10.31 -2.96 10.80
C ILE A 109 9.95 -3.82 12.01
N ALA A 110 9.71 -3.20 13.17
CA ALA A 110 9.20 -3.90 14.34
C ALA A 110 7.69 -4.19 14.20
N ILE A 111 7.25 -5.38 14.60
CA ILE A 111 5.83 -5.75 14.72
C ILE A 111 5.60 -6.42 16.09
N ASP A 112 5.20 -5.61 17.06
CA ASP A 112 4.72 -6.05 18.37
C ASP A 112 3.32 -6.67 18.28
#